data_AF-A0A8B5W0U7-F1
#
_entry.id   AF-A0A8B5W0U7-F1
#
_cell.length_a   1.000
_cell.length_b   1.000
_cell.length_c   1.000
_cell.angle_alpha   90.00
_cell.angle_beta   90.00
_cell.angle_gamma   90.00
#
_symmetry.space_group_name_H-M   'P 1'
#
loop_
_entity.id
_entity.type
_entity.pdbx_description
1 polymer ?
#
loop_
_entity_poly.entity_id
_entity_poly.type
_entity_poly.pdbx_seq_one_letter_code
_entity_poly.pdbx_strand_id
1 'polypeptide(L)'
;MKKVHRLLFCLFVSFLSFGGVASAHAKADATENTENSGYNIYIQKYKIVDFEKIADTLPLDGTKVDQVKDADGKNLDPLPGMSYEITRVTPIQGASGFEPVQGDGAFTTTVTTNEQGLAHAGNLVQGMYQIVEKEHAQLKDVMEPVIVELPFPQQTGEPLNEVYIYPKSSVVGETPKLPITKGPDGTPIEVDEKGEIKKLPQTSGNIGTAQVLLWILAMIITMGAFGMLSIHRKKDVF
;
A
#
# COMPACT_ATOMS: atom_id res chain seq x y z
N MET A 1 77.85 -48.73 -27.11
CA MET A 1 76.59 -48.37 -26.40
C MET A 1 76.15 -46.98 -26.86
N LYS A 2 74.83 -46.73 -26.94
CA LYS A 2 74.14 -45.47 -27.36
C LYS A 2 73.78 -45.33 -28.84
N LYS A 3 73.01 -46.27 -29.40
CA LYS A 3 72.15 -46.02 -30.57
C LYS A 3 70.89 -46.91 -30.53
N VAL A 4 70.09 -46.84 -29.47
CA VAL A 4 68.74 -47.44 -29.45
C VAL A 4 67.85 -46.65 -28.49
N HIS A 5 67.42 -45.45 -28.88
CA HIS A 5 66.41 -44.66 -28.12
C HIS A 5 65.48 -43.87 -29.05
N ARG A 6 65.28 -44.38 -30.27
CA ARG A 6 64.32 -43.85 -31.25
C ARG A 6 63.65 -45.01 -31.98
N LEU A 7 63.05 -45.92 -31.22
CA LEU A 7 62.13 -46.93 -31.78
C LEU A 7 61.29 -47.57 -30.66
N LEU A 8 60.64 -46.74 -29.84
CA LEU A 8 59.57 -47.19 -28.94
C LEU A 8 58.41 -46.17 -28.99
N PHE A 9 58.02 -45.89 -30.23
CA PHE A 9 56.81 -45.16 -30.62
C PHE A 9 56.11 -46.12 -31.59
N CYS A 10 54.81 -46.36 -31.41
CA CYS A 10 53.91 -47.15 -32.29
C CYS A 10 53.66 -48.66 -32.02
N LEU A 11 53.49 -49.13 -30.77
CA LEU A 11 52.76 -50.41 -30.60
C LEU A 11 52.04 -50.57 -29.25
N PHE A 12 51.08 -49.69 -28.99
CA PHE A 12 50.00 -49.99 -28.04
C PHE A 12 48.74 -49.19 -28.42
N VAL A 13 48.25 -49.41 -29.64
CA VAL A 13 46.91 -49.04 -30.04
C VAL A 13 46.16 -50.34 -30.34
N SER A 14 44.93 -50.41 -29.85
CA SER A 14 43.91 -51.40 -30.21
C SER A 14 43.85 -52.67 -29.36
N PHE A 15 43.23 -52.56 -28.18
CA PHE A 15 42.19 -53.53 -27.82
C PHE A 15 40.92 -52.80 -27.37
N LEU A 16 39.87 -53.14 -28.11
CA LEU A 16 38.50 -52.66 -28.09
C LEU A 16 37.80 -52.89 -26.75
N SER A 17 37.19 -51.83 -26.25
CA SER A 17 35.76 -51.72 -25.86
C SER A 17 35.01 -52.95 -25.36
N PHE A 18 34.56 -52.92 -24.10
CA PHE A 18 33.15 -53.11 -23.70
C PHE A 18 32.96 -52.79 -22.20
N GLY A 19 32.01 -51.92 -21.83
CA GLY A 19 31.62 -51.76 -20.42
C GLY A 19 31.02 -50.41 -20.01
N GLY A 20 29.76 -50.17 -20.37
CA GLY A 20 28.77 -49.44 -19.56
C GLY A 20 29.05 -47.99 -19.16
N VAL A 21 28.53 -47.04 -19.93
CA VAL A 21 28.31 -45.65 -19.48
C VAL A 21 26.96 -45.60 -18.75
N ALA A 22 26.99 -45.55 -17.42
CA ALA A 22 25.84 -45.12 -16.63
C ALA A 22 25.76 -43.58 -16.73
N SER A 23 24.64 -43.10 -17.29
CA SER A 23 24.25 -41.71 -17.29
C SER A 23 24.01 -41.24 -15.85
N ALA A 24 24.94 -40.45 -15.32
CA ALA A 24 24.64 -39.48 -14.29
C ALA A 24 24.60 -38.12 -14.98
N HIS A 25 23.39 -37.70 -15.34
CA HIS A 25 23.08 -36.32 -15.67
C HIS A 25 23.29 -35.49 -14.40
N ALA A 26 24.55 -35.15 -14.10
CA ALA A 26 24.86 -34.03 -13.25
C ALA A 26 24.48 -32.80 -14.06
N LYS A 27 23.24 -32.35 -13.86
CA LYS A 27 22.81 -31.01 -14.21
C LYS A 27 23.84 -30.08 -13.58
N ALA A 28 24.71 -29.53 -14.42
CA ALA A 28 25.39 -28.30 -14.10
C ALA A 28 24.26 -27.28 -13.96
N ASP A 29 23.72 -27.17 -12.74
CA ASP A 29 23.10 -25.94 -12.33
C ASP A 29 24.17 -24.90 -12.56
N ALA A 30 23.90 -24.03 -13.52
CA ALA A 30 24.55 -22.75 -13.61
C ALA A 30 24.33 -22.10 -12.26
N THR A 31 25.26 -22.32 -11.34
CA THR A 31 25.56 -21.37 -10.30
C THR A 31 26.03 -20.14 -11.06
N GLU A 32 25.08 -19.30 -11.44
CA GLU A 32 25.30 -17.87 -11.55
C GLU A 32 25.79 -17.42 -10.17
N ASN A 33 27.08 -17.62 -9.91
CA ASN A 33 27.82 -16.77 -8.99
C ASN A 33 27.94 -15.42 -9.69
N THR A 34 26.84 -14.68 -9.71
CA THR A 34 26.84 -13.23 -9.87
C THR A 34 27.36 -12.66 -8.57
N GLU A 35 28.63 -12.91 -8.24
CA GLU A 35 29.34 -12.24 -7.18
C GLU A 35 29.76 -10.85 -7.66
N ASN A 36 28.74 -10.01 -7.83
CA ASN A 36 28.81 -8.58 -7.62
C ASN A 36 27.42 -8.14 -7.11
N SER A 37 26.93 -8.83 -6.07
CA SER A 37 25.59 -8.64 -5.52
C SER A 37 25.51 -7.29 -4.81
N GLY A 38 25.21 -6.23 -5.56
CA GLY A 38 24.87 -4.95 -4.98
C GLY A 38 23.62 -5.07 -4.10
N TYR A 39 23.39 -4.06 -3.27
CA TYR A 39 22.23 -3.98 -2.39
C TYR A 39 20.96 -3.66 -3.19
N ASN A 40 19.80 -4.01 -2.62
CA ASN A 40 18.50 -3.82 -3.27
C ASN A 40 17.52 -3.09 -2.35
N ILE A 41 16.80 -2.14 -2.94
CA ILE A 41 15.63 -1.51 -2.31
C ILE A 41 14.39 -1.96 -3.09
N TYR A 42 13.42 -2.49 -2.37
CA TYR A 42 12.09 -2.81 -2.84
C TYR A 42 11.07 -1.88 -2.19
N ILE A 43 10.15 -1.35 -2.98
CA ILE A 43 9.06 -0.50 -2.50
C ILE A 43 7.75 -1.20 -2.83
N GLN A 44 7.00 -1.61 -1.82
CA GLN A 44 5.73 -2.28 -1.96
C GLN A 44 4.61 -1.32 -1.55
N LYS A 45 3.86 -0.84 -2.55
CA LYS A 45 2.79 0.14 -2.38
C LYS A 45 1.42 -0.52 -2.39
N TYR A 46 0.58 -0.10 -1.45
CA TYR A 46 -0.80 -0.53 -1.33
C TYR A 46 -1.80 0.63 -1.49
N LYS A 47 -3.02 0.29 -1.89
CA LYS A 47 -4.19 1.17 -1.91
C LYS A 47 -4.72 1.31 -0.48
N ILE A 48 -4.39 2.45 0.14
CA ILE A 48 -4.77 2.75 1.52
C ILE A 48 -5.86 3.81 1.48
N VAL A 49 -7.10 3.41 1.78
CA VAL A 49 -8.25 4.34 1.83
C VAL A 49 -8.42 4.91 3.24
N ASP A 50 -8.17 4.08 4.25
CA ASP A 50 -8.31 4.41 5.66
C ASP A 50 -7.00 4.11 6.39
N PHE A 51 -6.28 5.17 6.75
CA PHE A 51 -4.97 5.07 7.38
C PHE A 51 -5.06 4.51 8.81
N GLU A 52 -6.16 4.78 9.52
CA GLU A 52 -6.32 4.35 10.92
C GLU A 52 -6.38 2.82 11.03
N LYS A 53 -6.78 2.13 9.96
CA LYS A 53 -6.88 0.67 9.91
C LYS A 53 -5.56 -0.05 9.62
N ILE A 54 -4.48 0.66 9.29
CA ILE A 54 -3.23 0.06 8.80
C ILE A 54 -1.95 0.59 9.48
N ALA A 55 -2.06 1.62 10.34
CA ALA A 55 -0.89 2.32 10.88
C ALA A 55 0.09 1.39 11.61
N ASP A 56 -0.42 0.34 12.27
CA ASP A 56 0.36 -0.60 13.08
C ASP A 56 0.71 -1.93 12.38
N THR A 57 0.16 -2.19 11.18
CA THR A 57 0.34 -3.50 10.51
C THR A 57 1.49 -3.51 9.50
N LEU A 58 1.99 -2.34 9.12
CA LEU A 58 3.08 -2.23 8.16
C LEU A 58 4.46 -2.34 8.84
N PRO A 59 5.31 -3.29 8.40
CA PRO A 59 6.64 -3.45 8.98
C PRO A 59 7.52 -2.25 8.63
N LEU A 60 8.36 -1.88 9.59
CA LEU A 60 9.32 -0.77 9.50
C LEU A 60 10.78 -1.29 9.57
N ASP A 61 10.95 -2.60 9.70
CA ASP A 61 12.23 -3.28 9.91
C ASP A 61 12.92 -3.67 8.59
N GLY A 62 12.36 -3.29 7.45
CA GLY A 62 12.93 -3.61 6.14
C GLY A 62 12.67 -5.04 5.65
N THR A 63 11.93 -5.85 6.39
CA THR A 63 11.67 -7.25 6.01
C THR A 63 10.56 -7.36 4.98
N LYS A 64 10.66 -8.41 4.14
CA LYS A 64 9.58 -8.77 3.23
C LYS A 64 8.43 -9.40 4.00
N VAL A 65 7.22 -8.95 3.76
CA VAL A 65 5.99 -9.64 4.16
C VAL A 65 5.24 -10.13 2.93
N ASP A 66 4.65 -11.32 3.03
CA ASP A 66 3.93 -11.92 1.90
C ASP A 66 2.62 -11.16 1.61
N GLN A 67 1.90 -10.77 2.66
CA GLN A 67 0.65 -10.02 2.58
C GLN A 67 0.50 -9.09 3.78
N VAL A 68 0.12 -7.84 3.50
CA VAL A 68 -0.33 -6.89 4.52
C VAL A 68 -1.85 -6.95 4.62
N LYS A 69 -2.34 -6.97 5.85
CA LYS A 69 -3.76 -6.93 6.17
C LYS A 69 -4.11 -5.65 6.90
N ASP A 70 -5.35 -5.19 6.72
CA ASP A 70 -5.95 -4.17 7.57
C ASP A 70 -6.39 -4.74 8.92
N ALA A 71 -6.88 -3.86 9.80
CA ALA A 71 -7.43 -4.22 11.11
C ALA A 71 -8.61 -5.20 11.05
N ASP A 72 -9.32 -5.26 9.91
CA ASP A 72 -10.44 -6.18 9.68
C ASP A 72 -9.97 -7.55 9.13
N GLY A 73 -8.66 -7.72 8.93
CA GLY A 73 -8.04 -8.93 8.40
C GLY A 73 -8.13 -9.07 6.88
N LYS A 74 -8.58 -8.04 6.17
CA LYS A 74 -8.65 -8.02 4.71
C LYS A 74 -7.28 -7.66 4.14
N ASN A 75 -6.90 -8.35 3.07
CA ASN A 75 -5.67 -8.04 2.35
C ASN A 75 -5.75 -6.67 1.69
N LEU A 76 -4.66 -5.90 1.77
CA LEU A 76 -4.56 -4.65 1.05
C LEU A 76 -4.31 -4.90 -0.44
N ASP A 77 -5.02 -4.14 -1.27
CA ASP A 77 -4.84 -4.19 -2.72
C ASP A 77 -3.54 -3.46 -3.10
N PRO A 78 -2.70 -4.00 -3.98
CA PRO A 78 -1.51 -3.30 -4.46
C PRO A 78 -1.88 -2.07 -5.29
N LEU A 79 -1.00 -1.06 -5.30
CA LEU A 79 -1.21 0.18 -6.07
C LEU A 79 -0.11 0.35 -7.15
N PRO A 80 -0.44 0.11 -8.44
CA PRO A 80 0.49 0.27 -9.55
C PRO A 80 0.66 1.74 -9.97
N GLY A 81 1.74 2.03 -10.70
CA GLY A 81 1.97 3.33 -11.34
C GLY A 81 2.51 4.44 -10.45
N MET A 82 2.86 4.15 -9.19
CA MET A 82 3.45 5.16 -8.28
C MET A 82 4.95 5.26 -8.52
N SER A 83 5.46 6.48 -8.68
CA SER A 83 6.87 6.74 -8.96
C SER A 83 7.64 7.21 -7.73
N TYR A 84 8.87 6.73 -7.59
CA TYR A 84 9.78 7.06 -6.50
C TYR A 84 11.13 7.47 -7.06
N GLU A 85 11.69 8.54 -6.53
CA GLU A 85 13.08 8.91 -6.78
C GLU A 85 13.94 8.43 -5.63
N ILE A 86 15.02 7.74 -5.98
CA ILE A 86 15.98 7.19 -5.04
C ILE A 86 17.32 7.87 -5.33
N THR A 87 17.82 8.61 -4.35
CA THR A 87 19.05 9.40 -4.48
C THR A 87 20.02 9.01 -3.38
N ARG A 88 21.29 8.76 -3.74
CA ARG A 88 22.34 8.54 -2.74
C ARG A 88 22.69 9.85 -2.06
N VAL A 89 22.71 9.85 -0.74
CA VAL A 89 22.89 11.05 0.08
C VAL A 89 23.96 10.88 1.15
N THR A 90 24.46 12.00 1.66
CA THR A 90 25.37 12.08 2.81
C THR A 90 24.79 13.06 3.84
N PRO A 91 25.06 12.88 5.14
CA PRO A 91 24.59 13.82 6.15
C PRO A 91 25.33 15.15 6.00
N ILE A 92 24.63 16.25 6.22
CA ILE A 92 25.23 17.59 6.19
C ILE A 92 26.01 17.79 7.50
N GLN A 93 27.30 18.10 7.41
CA GLN A 93 28.13 18.31 8.60
C GLN A 93 27.67 19.54 9.38
N GLY A 94 27.39 19.38 10.67
CA GLY A 94 27.00 20.48 11.56
C GLY A 94 25.56 20.97 11.42
N ALA A 95 24.72 20.28 10.63
CA ALA A 95 23.30 20.57 10.50
C ALA A 95 22.46 19.29 10.52
N SER A 96 21.16 19.41 10.78
CA SER A 96 20.21 18.33 10.55
C SER A 96 19.81 18.31 9.08
N GLY A 97 20.16 17.23 8.36
CA GLY A 97 19.75 17.06 6.97
C GLY A 97 20.69 16.19 6.16
N PHE A 98 20.30 15.97 4.91
CA PHE A 98 21.04 15.16 3.94
C PHE A 98 21.18 15.93 2.64
N GLU A 99 22.29 15.73 1.94
CA GLU A 99 22.54 16.28 0.61
C GLU A 99 22.93 15.18 -0.39
N PRO A 100 22.61 15.32 -1.68
CA PRO A 100 23.00 14.35 -2.70
C PRO A 100 24.52 14.22 -2.81
N VAL A 101 25.02 12.98 -2.87
CA VAL A 101 26.43 12.70 -3.16
C VAL A 101 26.79 13.23 -4.55
N GLN A 102 27.95 13.87 -4.68
CA GLN A 102 28.46 14.45 -5.94
C GLN A 102 29.64 13.65 -6.50
N GLY A 103 29.94 13.80 -7.80
CA GLY A 103 31.07 13.17 -8.47
C GLY A 103 30.86 11.67 -8.77
N ASP A 104 31.95 10.90 -8.78
CA ASP A 104 31.95 9.48 -9.19
C ASP A 104 31.08 8.56 -8.31
N GLY A 105 30.67 9.03 -7.12
CA GLY A 105 29.78 8.31 -6.20
C GLY A 105 28.31 8.74 -6.27
N ALA A 106 27.97 9.71 -7.12
CA ALA A 106 26.61 10.22 -7.27
C ALA A 106 25.69 9.17 -7.88
N PHE A 107 24.47 9.08 -7.37
CA PHE A 107 23.46 8.15 -7.89
C PHE A 107 22.06 8.72 -7.68
N THR A 108 21.26 8.72 -8.74
CA THR A 108 19.83 9.01 -8.70
C THR A 108 19.13 8.13 -9.73
N THR A 109 18.01 7.53 -9.34
CA THR A 109 17.15 6.78 -10.25
C THR A 109 15.69 7.03 -9.94
N THR A 110 14.81 6.80 -10.91
CA THR A 110 13.36 6.81 -10.72
C THR A 110 12.81 5.41 -11.01
N VAL A 111 12.07 4.86 -10.07
CA VAL A 111 11.40 3.56 -10.19
C VAL A 111 9.89 3.75 -10.10
N THR A 112 9.12 2.88 -10.74
CA THR A 112 7.65 2.94 -10.75
C THR A 112 7.07 1.60 -10.38
N THR A 113 6.01 1.58 -9.58
CA THR A 113 5.38 0.34 -9.14
C THR A 113 4.68 -0.37 -10.30
N ASN A 114 4.87 -1.69 -10.39
CA ASN A 114 4.22 -2.56 -11.36
C ASN A 114 2.78 -2.92 -10.93
N GLU A 115 2.12 -3.82 -11.68
CA GLU A 115 0.76 -4.30 -11.40
C GLU A 115 0.58 -4.90 -10.00
N GLN A 116 1.66 -5.44 -9.41
CA GLN A 116 1.68 -5.99 -8.06
C GLN A 116 2.03 -4.92 -7.00
N GLY A 117 2.10 -3.64 -7.40
CA GLY A 117 2.44 -2.54 -6.50
C GLY A 117 3.92 -2.52 -6.09
N LEU A 118 4.78 -3.28 -6.77
CA LEU A 118 6.19 -3.42 -6.42
C LEU A 118 7.07 -2.58 -7.36
N ALA A 119 7.98 -1.80 -6.77
CA ALA A 119 9.09 -1.15 -7.48
C ALA A 119 10.42 -1.67 -6.94
N HIS A 120 11.45 -1.70 -7.79
CA HIS A 120 12.76 -2.26 -7.46
C HIS A 120 13.89 -1.35 -7.96
N ALA A 121 14.85 -1.07 -7.08
CA ALA A 121 16.16 -0.53 -7.42
C ALA A 121 17.25 -1.49 -6.93
N GLY A 122 18.04 -2.02 -7.86
CA GLY A 122 19.11 -2.99 -7.57
C GLY A 122 20.49 -2.49 -7.96
N ASN A 123 21.49 -3.32 -7.68
CA ASN A 123 22.91 -3.03 -7.89
C ASN A 123 23.39 -1.76 -7.17
N LEU A 124 22.79 -1.48 -6.01
CA LEU A 124 23.16 -0.32 -5.19
C LEU A 124 24.48 -0.61 -4.47
N VAL A 125 25.29 0.43 -4.29
CA VAL A 125 26.51 0.36 -3.49
C VAL A 125 26.19 0.67 -2.03
N GLN A 126 27.12 0.37 -1.12
CA GLN A 126 26.95 0.69 0.30
C GLN A 126 26.78 2.21 0.48
N GLY A 127 25.85 2.62 1.35
CA GLY A 127 25.63 4.02 1.70
C GLY A 127 24.19 4.35 2.08
N MET A 128 23.91 5.64 2.22
CA MET A 128 22.57 6.14 2.54
C MET A 128 21.85 6.60 1.28
N TYR A 129 20.56 6.29 1.23
CA TYR A 129 19.67 6.60 0.12
C TYR A 129 18.44 7.31 0.65
N GLN A 130 18.09 8.43 0.02
CA GLN A 130 16.83 9.12 0.22
C GLN A 130 15.82 8.65 -0.81
N ILE A 131 14.61 8.36 -0.35
CA ILE A 131 13.52 7.86 -1.17
C ILE A 131 12.38 8.85 -1.06
N VAL A 132 11.98 9.39 -2.21
CA VAL A 132 10.94 10.42 -2.32
C VAL A 132 9.83 9.89 -3.22
N GLU A 133 8.61 9.76 -2.67
CA GLU A 133 7.41 9.48 -3.47
C GLU A 133 7.03 10.73 -4.28
N LYS A 134 6.80 10.56 -5.58
CA LYS A 134 6.36 11.65 -6.45
C LYS A 134 4.84 11.79 -6.38
N GLU A 135 4.35 13.02 -6.54
CA GLU A 135 2.92 13.29 -6.61
C GLU A 135 2.25 12.50 -7.72
N HIS A 136 1.03 12.02 -7.45
CA HIS A 136 0.22 11.30 -8.40
C HIS A 136 -1.26 11.61 -8.18
N ALA A 137 -2.06 11.66 -9.25
CA ALA A 137 -3.48 12.06 -9.18
C ALA A 137 -4.34 11.15 -8.30
N GLN A 138 -3.88 9.93 -8.02
CA GLN A 138 -4.57 8.97 -7.16
C GLN A 138 -4.20 9.11 -5.68
N LEU A 139 -3.12 9.83 -5.36
CA LEU A 139 -2.68 10.04 -3.99
C LEU A 139 -3.35 11.28 -3.41
N LYS A 140 -3.81 11.16 -2.17
CA LYS A 140 -4.29 12.30 -1.39
C LYS A 140 -3.12 13.08 -0.78
N ASP A 141 -2.11 12.33 -0.38
CA ASP A 141 -0.88 12.79 0.26
C ASP A 141 0.27 11.90 -0.23
N VAL A 142 1.49 12.44 -0.22
CA VAL A 142 2.72 11.70 -0.53
C VAL A 142 3.42 11.33 0.77
N MET A 143 4.13 10.19 0.76
CA MET A 143 4.97 9.79 1.88
C MET A 143 6.08 10.82 2.13
N GLU A 144 6.37 11.09 3.40
CA GLU A 144 7.55 11.87 3.78
C GLU A 144 8.83 11.19 3.28
N PRO A 145 9.86 11.95 2.86
CA PRO A 145 11.12 11.37 2.41
C PRO A 145 11.74 10.44 3.46
N VAL A 146 12.09 9.22 3.04
CA VAL A 146 12.67 8.20 3.92
C VAL A 146 14.17 8.07 3.63
N ILE A 147 14.98 7.99 4.67
CA ILE A 147 16.41 7.69 4.57
C ILE A 147 16.65 6.22 4.93
N VAL A 148 17.38 5.54 4.08
CA VAL A 148 17.71 4.12 4.22
C VAL A 148 19.22 3.95 4.12
N GLU A 149 19.83 3.32 5.12
CA GLU A 149 21.22 2.88 5.07
C GLU A 149 21.30 1.47 4.49
N LEU A 150 22.25 1.24 3.58
CA LEU A 150 22.55 -0.08 3.01
C LEU A 150 23.99 -0.48 3.35
N PRO A 151 24.24 -1.72 3.83
CA PRO A 151 23.23 -2.73 4.19
C PRO A 151 22.36 -2.26 5.37
N PHE A 152 21.10 -2.66 5.38
CA PHE A 152 20.13 -2.16 6.36
C PHE A 152 20.40 -2.78 7.74
N PRO A 153 20.74 -1.97 8.75
CA PRO A 153 21.10 -2.50 10.07
C PRO A 153 19.87 -3.10 10.75
N GLN A 154 20.03 -4.31 11.29
CA GLN A 154 19.02 -4.97 12.11
C GLN A 154 19.34 -4.80 13.59
N GLN A 155 18.31 -4.64 14.43
CA GLN A 155 18.51 -4.62 15.89
C GLN A 155 19.04 -5.97 16.41
N THR A 156 18.67 -7.05 15.72
CA THR A 156 19.09 -8.42 16.01
C THR A 156 19.33 -9.18 14.72
N GLY A 157 20.49 -9.83 14.59
CA GLY A 157 20.85 -10.62 13.41
C GLY A 157 21.77 -9.89 12.44
N GLU A 158 21.90 -10.44 11.24
CA GLU A 158 22.75 -9.89 10.18
C GLU A 158 22.07 -8.69 9.49
N PRO A 159 22.86 -7.69 9.04
CA PRO A 159 22.34 -6.62 8.19
C PRO A 159 21.67 -7.16 6.92
N LEU A 160 20.61 -6.48 6.46
CA LEU A 160 19.91 -6.90 5.25
C LEU A 160 20.55 -6.29 4.01
N ASN A 161 20.82 -7.14 3.02
CA ASN A 161 21.25 -6.68 1.70
C ASN A 161 20.08 -6.23 0.82
N GLU A 162 18.87 -6.64 1.19
CA GLU A 162 17.63 -6.31 0.53
C GLU A 162 16.66 -5.73 1.56
N VAL A 163 16.14 -4.54 1.27
CA VAL A 163 15.22 -3.83 2.18
C VAL A 163 13.89 -3.61 1.48
N TYR A 164 12.80 -3.90 2.19
CA TYR A 164 11.43 -3.67 1.75
C TYR A 164 10.83 -2.48 2.49
N ILE A 165 10.25 -1.56 1.74
CA ILE A 165 9.66 -0.32 2.24
C ILE A 165 8.19 -0.32 1.87
N TYR A 166 7.36 0.10 2.82
CA TYR A 166 5.91 0.10 2.68
C TYR A 166 5.36 1.51 2.90
N PRO A 167 5.27 2.34 1.84
CA PRO A 167 4.78 3.70 1.95
C PRO A 167 3.34 3.77 2.44
N LYS A 168 3.13 4.69 3.39
CA LYS A 168 1.90 4.85 4.17
C LYS A 168 0.89 5.86 3.58
N SER A 169 1.21 6.45 2.43
CA SER A 169 0.38 7.47 1.76
C SER A 169 -0.99 6.95 1.35
N SER A 170 -2.02 7.79 1.54
CA SER A 170 -3.41 7.44 1.27
C SER A 170 -3.86 7.77 -0.16
N VAL A 171 -4.86 7.05 -0.67
CA VAL A 171 -5.45 7.33 -1.98
C VAL A 171 -6.65 8.25 -1.86
N VAL A 172 -6.90 9.04 -2.92
CA VAL A 172 -8.14 9.81 -3.04
C VAL A 172 -9.30 8.81 -3.07
N GLY A 173 -10.16 8.85 -2.06
CA GLY A 173 -11.33 8.01 -2.00
C GLY A 173 -12.19 8.18 -3.25
N GLU A 174 -12.63 7.08 -3.84
CA GLU A 174 -13.64 7.14 -4.89
C GLU A 174 -14.92 7.66 -4.26
N THR A 175 -15.26 8.93 -4.47
CA THR A 175 -16.66 9.35 -4.32
C THR A 175 -17.47 8.47 -5.26
N PRO A 176 -18.44 7.67 -4.76
CA PRO A 176 -19.26 6.83 -5.63
C PRO A 176 -19.86 7.71 -6.72
N LYS A 177 -19.51 7.47 -7.98
CA LYS A 177 -20.22 8.08 -9.10
C LYS A 177 -21.57 7.40 -9.15
N LEU A 178 -22.55 8.02 -8.48
CA LEU A 178 -23.94 7.61 -8.53
C LEU A 178 -24.34 7.47 -10.02
N PRO A 179 -24.96 6.35 -10.43
CA PRO A 179 -25.37 6.17 -11.81
C PRO A 179 -26.22 7.35 -12.28
N ILE A 180 -25.81 7.99 -13.38
CA ILE A 180 -26.57 9.08 -14.00
C ILE A 180 -27.52 8.43 -15.00
N THR A 181 -28.83 8.52 -14.77
CA THR A 181 -29.84 8.16 -15.77
C THR A 181 -30.42 9.42 -16.39
N LYS A 182 -30.69 9.41 -17.70
CA LYS A 182 -31.39 10.51 -18.38
C LYS A 182 -32.87 10.42 -18.06
N GLY A 183 -33.43 11.46 -17.43
CA GLY A 183 -34.87 11.58 -17.24
C GLY A 183 -35.62 11.74 -18.58
N PRO A 184 -36.95 11.63 -18.58
CA PRO A 184 -37.81 11.83 -19.77
C PRO A 184 -37.60 13.17 -20.47
N ASP A 185 -37.05 14.16 -19.75
CA ASP A 185 -36.90 15.55 -20.19
C ASP A 185 -35.44 15.90 -20.56
N GLY A 186 -34.55 14.91 -20.59
CA GLY A 186 -33.13 15.08 -20.93
C GLY A 186 -32.23 15.63 -19.80
N THR A 187 -32.78 15.93 -18.62
CA THR A 187 -32.01 16.35 -17.45
C THR A 187 -31.33 15.14 -16.77
N PRO A 188 -30.05 15.27 -16.35
CA PRO A 188 -29.36 14.24 -15.56
C PRO A 188 -30.06 14.03 -14.21
N ILE A 189 -30.43 12.78 -13.89
CA ILE A 189 -30.95 12.40 -12.58
C ILE A 189 -29.90 11.52 -11.89
N GLU A 190 -29.52 11.91 -10.68
CA GLU A 190 -28.62 11.15 -9.82
C GLU A 190 -29.40 9.98 -9.17
N VAL A 191 -28.93 8.76 -9.41
CA VAL A 191 -29.59 7.51 -9.00
C VAL A 191 -28.72 6.79 -7.97
N ASP A 192 -29.30 6.15 -6.96
CA ASP A 192 -28.53 5.38 -5.97
C ASP A 192 -27.90 4.10 -6.55
N GLU A 193 -27.03 3.43 -5.76
CA GLU A 193 -26.35 2.18 -6.15
C GLU A 193 -27.31 1.05 -6.57
N LYS A 194 -28.62 1.17 -6.25
CA LYS A 194 -29.66 0.19 -6.61
C LYS A 194 -30.50 0.61 -7.81
N GLY A 195 -30.22 1.75 -8.44
CA GLY A 195 -31.01 2.22 -9.58
C GLY A 195 -32.28 2.98 -9.19
N GLU A 196 -32.44 3.38 -7.92
CA GLU A 196 -33.59 4.17 -7.45
C GLU A 196 -33.30 5.67 -7.49
N ILE A 197 -34.28 6.44 -8.00
CA ILE A 197 -34.21 7.91 -8.03
C ILE A 197 -34.14 8.40 -6.59
N LYS A 198 -33.06 9.08 -6.22
CA LYS A 198 -32.85 9.66 -4.90
C LYS A 198 -33.87 10.78 -4.69
N LYS A 199 -35.02 10.46 -4.10
CA LYS A 199 -36.01 11.47 -3.71
C LYS A 199 -35.33 12.41 -2.71
N LEU A 200 -35.43 13.72 -2.97
CA LEU A 200 -35.01 14.76 -2.03
C LEU A 200 -35.49 14.40 -0.60
N PRO A 201 -34.68 14.63 0.45
CA PRO A 201 -35.16 14.47 1.82
C PRO A 201 -36.38 15.38 1.99
N GLN A 202 -37.56 14.75 2.10
CA GLN A 202 -38.82 15.43 2.15
C GLN A 202 -38.92 16.14 3.50
N THR A 203 -38.77 17.47 3.53
CA THR A 203 -38.90 18.29 4.76
C THR A 203 -40.35 18.64 5.10
N SER A 204 -41.33 17.89 4.61
CA SER A 204 -42.66 17.92 5.23
C SER A 204 -42.59 16.98 6.43
N GLY A 205 -42.30 17.55 7.60
CA GLY A 205 -42.30 16.82 8.87
C GLY A 205 -43.53 15.92 8.96
N ASN A 206 -43.29 14.64 9.23
CA ASN A 206 -44.33 13.68 9.55
C ASN A 206 -44.95 14.12 10.89
N ILE A 207 -45.97 14.97 10.82
CA ILE A 207 -46.76 15.33 12.00
C ILE A 207 -47.37 14.01 12.45
N GLY A 208 -46.91 13.52 13.60
CA GLY A 208 -47.27 12.21 14.12
C GLY A 208 -48.76 11.91 13.96
N THR A 209 -49.06 10.64 13.76
CA THR A 209 -50.38 10.03 13.55
C THR A 209 -51.51 10.85 14.18
N ALA A 210 -52.60 11.13 13.45
CA ALA A 210 -53.71 11.99 13.90
C ALA A 210 -54.22 11.70 15.33
N GLN A 211 -54.05 10.46 15.80
CA GLN A 211 -54.30 10.04 17.17
C GLN A 211 -53.46 10.81 18.21
N VAL A 212 -52.17 11.05 17.96
CA VAL A 212 -51.27 11.83 18.83
C VAL A 212 -51.71 13.30 18.89
N LEU A 213 -52.13 13.86 17.75
CA LEU A 213 -52.67 15.22 17.69
C LEU A 213 -53.96 15.36 18.51
N LEU A 214 -54.85 14.36 18.43
CA LEU A 214 -56.09 14.33 19.22
C LEU A 214 -55.81 14.21 20.73
N TRP A 215 -54.79 13.44 21.14
CA TRP A 215 -54.38 13.35 22.55
C TRP A 215 -53.86 14.70 23.08
N ILE A 216 -53.03 15.40 22.30
CA ILE A 216 -52.52 16.73 22.69
C ILE A 216 -53.69 17.72 22.80
N LEU A 217 -54.62 17.73 21.83
CA LEU A 217 -55.79 18.61 21.85
C LEU A 217 -56.67 18.34 23.09
N ALA A 218 -56.93 17.07 23.41
CA ALA A 218 -57.69 16.68 24.60
C ALA A 218 -57.00 17.13 25.91
N MET A 219 -55.66 17.11 25.95
CA MET A 219 -54.89 17.56 27.11
C MET A 219 -55.00 19.08 27.31
N ILE A 220 -54.95 19.85 26.23
CA ILE A 220 -55.14 21.31 26.27
C ILE A 220 -56.56 21.66 26.76
N ILE A 221 -57.58 20.97 26.26
CA ILE A 221 -58.97 21.20 26.66
C ILE A 221 -59.20 20.86 28.13
N THR A 222 -58.64 19.75 28.62
CA THR A 222 -58.79 19.35 30.04
C THR A 222 -58.08 20.31 30.99
N MET A 223 -56.85 20.77 30.67
CA MET A 223 -56.17 21.80 31.47
C MET A 223 -56.94 23.13 31.46
N GLY A 224 -57.49 23.53 30.32
CA GLY A 224 -58.32 24.75 30.22
C GLY A 224 -59.58 24.68 31.07
N ALA A 225 -60.30 23.55 31.02
CA ALA A 225 -61.50 23.35 31.82
C ALA A 225 -61.20 23.31 33.33
N PHE A 226 -60.10 22.68 33.73
CA PHE A 226 -59.67 22.62 35.14
C PHE A 226 -59.28 24.01 35.67
N GLY A 227 -58.60 24.82 34.84
CA GLY A 227 -58.30 26.22 35.17
C GLY A 227 -59.56 27.05 35.38
N MET A 228 -60.57 26.88 34.52
CA MET A 228 -61.82 27.63 34.59
C MET A 228 -62.67 27.27 35.82
N LEU A 229 -62.68 25.99 36.22
CA LEU A 229 -63.31 25.51 37.47
C LEU A 229 -62.55 25.97 38.73
N SER A 230 -61.22 26.03 38.68
CA SER A 230 -60.39 26.54 39.79
C SER A 230 -60.66 28.02 40.08
N ILE A 231 -60.92 28.83 39.05
CA ILE A 231 -61.27 30.25 39.20
C ILE A 231 -62.66 30.44 39.83
N HIS A 232 -63.62 29.54 39.58
CA HIS A 232 -64.96 29.66 40.15
C HIS A 232 -65.06 29.20 41.62
N ARG A 233 -64.13 28.39 42.13
CA ARG A 233 -64.12 27.95 43.54
C ARG A 233 -63.59 28.97 44.55
N LYS A 234 -63.04 30.11 44.12
CA LYS A 234 -62.51 31.14 45.02
C LYS A 234 -63.50 32.27 45.37
N LYS A 235 -64.78 32.14 45.04
CA LYS A 235 -65.80 33.14 45.41
C LYS A 235 -66.56 32.87 46.73
N ASP A 236 -66.35 31.71 47.35
CA ASP A 236 -67.00 31.36 48.63
C ASP A 236 -65.97 31.06 49.73
N VAL A 237 -65.18 32.06 50.14
CA VAL A 237 -64.60 32.15 51.49
C VAL A 237 -64.55 33.64 51.87
N PHE A 238 -65.64 34.11 52.49
CA PHE A 238 -65.62 35.15 53.52
C PHE A 238 -65.79 34.45 54.86
#